data_AF-A0AA37HET9-F1
#
_entry.id   AF-A0AA37HET9-F1
#
_cell.length_a   1.000
_cell.length_b   1.000
_cell.length_c   1.000
_cell.angle_alpha   90.00
_cell.angle_beta   90.00
_cell.angle_gamma   90.00
#
_symmetry.space_group_name_H-M   'P 1'
#
loop_
_entity.id
_entity.type
_entity.pdbx_description
1 polymer ?
#
loop_
_entity_poly.entity_id
_entity_poly.type
_entity_poly.pdbx_seq_one_letter_code
_entity_poly.pdbx_strand_id
1 'polypeptide(L)'
;MKVYDPDPAINERIRRAVRYGQTRWAEVWNSATMVVVGAILLYPEPTFVGPQWRVIARLVTEGQAGSISITVGAAQIAALIINGRRGRETSLIRTLGCIGGFFFWLACAIGFALALPPLNLGLGLFSIYAISELHSSGRAASDMAAEDTFGLRKRRRAAAEEEAEKRRRARGGPVGNVR
;
A
#
# COMPACT_ATOMS: atom_id res chain seq x y z
N MET A 1 22.11 -7.20 20.41
CA MET A 1 21.69 -6.72 19.07
C MET A 1 22.32 -7.64 18.03
N LYS A 2 21.56 -8.30 17.16
CA LYS A 2 22.11 -9.28 16.19
C LYS A 2 23.05 -8.54 15.20
N VAL A 3 24.28 -9.03 15.07
CA VAL A 3 25.29 -8.53 14.13
C VAL A 3 25.29 -9.48 12.95
N TYR A 4 25.00 -8.97 11.75
CA TYR A 4 24.93 -9.76 10.52
C TYR A 4 26.24 -9.74 9.73
N ASP A 5 27.03 -8.68 9.90
CA ASP A 5 28.30 -8.47 9.20
C ASP A 5 29.27 -7.68 10.11
N PRO A 6 30.59 -7.96 10.08
CA PRO A 6 31.59 -7.18 10.80
C PRO A 6 31.75 -5.74 10.30
N ASP A 7 31.46 -5.44 9.03
CA ASP A 7 31.42 -4.07 8.52
C ASP A 7 30.15 -3.36 9.04
N PRO A 8 30.29 -2.26 9.80
CA PRO A 8 29.16 -1.55 10.39
C PRO A 8 28.19 -0.98 9.32
N ALA A 9 28.69 -0.58 8.15
CA ALA A 9 27.86 -0.03 7.08
C ALA A 9 27.04 -1.14 6.39
N ILE A 10 27.64 -2.32 6.17
CA ILE A 10 26.95 -3.49 5.60
C ILE A 10 25.92 -4.02 6.59
N ASN A 11 26.29 -4.15 7.87
CA ASN A 11 25.39 -4.60 8.93
C ASN A 11 24.19 -3.67 9.13
N GLU A 12 24.36 -2.35 8.96
CA GLU A 12 23.24 -1.41 9.00
C GLU A 12 22.31 -1.57 7.79
N ARG A 13 22.86 -1.76 6.58
CA ARG A 13 22.06 -2.04 5.38
C ARG A 13 21.25 -3.33 5.52
N ILE A 14 21.88 -4.42 5.98
CA ILE A 14 21.20 -5.71 6.22
C ILE A 14 20.11 -5.53 7.28
N ARG A 15 20.37 -4.82 8.38
CA ARG A 15 19.36 -4.56 9.40
C ARG A 15 18.16 -3.79 8.86
N ARG A 16 18.38 -2.78 8.03
CA ARG A 16 17.29 -2.04 7.37
C ARG A 16 16.51 -2.94 6.42
N ALA A 17 17.19 -3.76 5.61
CA ALA A 17 16.54 -4.69 4.68
C ALA A 17 15.73 -5.78 5.40
N VAL A 18 16.27 -6.37 6.48
CA VAL A 18 15.57 -7.37 7.29
C VAL A 18 14.35 -6.77 7.98
N ARG A 19 14.47 -5.57 8.58
CA ARG A 19 13.31 -4.86 9.13
C ARG A 19 12.28 -4.55 8.05
N TYR A 20 12.71 -4.11 6.88
CA TYR A 20 11.83 -3.81 5.75
C TYR A 20 11.02 -5.05 5.36
N GLY A 21 11.69 -6.19 5.16
CA GLY A 21 11.05 -7.47 4.85
C GLY A 21 10.08 -7.89 5.95
N GLN A 22 10.56 -8.05 7.19
CA GLN A 22 9.74 -8.54 8.30
C GLN A 22 8.51 -7.69 8.61
N THR A 23 8.59 -6.38 8.39
CA THR A 23 7.48 -5.48 8.73
C THR A 23 6.48 -5.32 7.59
N ARG A 24 6.86 -5.48 6.32
CA ARG A 24 5.99 -5.11 5.18
C ARG A 24 5.43 -6.28 4.39
N TRP A 25 5.69 -7.52 4.81
CA TRP A 25 5.18 -8.73 4.14
C TRP A 25 3.66 -8.78 4.03
N ALA A 26 2.90 -8.32 5.02
CA ALA A 26 1.44 -8.30 4.96
C ALA A 26 0.92 -7.43 3.80
N GLU A 27 1.52 -6.25 3.62
CA GLU A 27 1.20 -5.34 2.50
C GLU A 27 1.53 -5.97 1.15
N VAL A 28 2.67 -6.66 1.04
CA VAL A 28 3.08 -7.38 -0.17
C VAL A 28 2.09 -8.51 -0.48
N TRP A 29 1.74 -9.33 0.52
CA TRP A 29 0.86 -10.48 0.32
C TRP A 29 -0.57 -10.07 -0.02
N ASN A 30 -1.13 -9.07 0.66
CA ASN A 30 -2.48 -8.60 0.36
C ASN A 30 -2.54 -7.95 -1.03
N SER A 31 -1.57 -7.11 -1.38
CA SER A 31 -1.54 -6.46 -2.70
C SER A 31 -1.37 -7.46 -3.84
N ALA A 32 -0.51 -8.47 -3.67
CA ALA A 32 -0.39 -9.58 -4.61
C ALA A 32 -1.70 -10.39 -4.70
N THR A 33 -2.36 -10.65 -3.57
CA THR A 33 -3.66 -11.33 -3.54
C THR A 33 -4.72 -10.54 -4.31
N MET A 34 -4.78 -9.21 -4.15
CA MET A 34 -5.69 -8.36 -4.91
C MET A 34 -5.42 -8.44 -6.43
N VAL A 35 -4.16 -8.43 -6.85
CA VAL A 35 -3.81 -8.60 -8.27
C VAL A 35 -4.26 -9.96 -8.79
N VAL A 36 -4.02 -11.05 -8.05
CA VAL A 36 -4.40 -12.40 -8.44
C VAL A 36 -5.93 -12.55 -8.48
N VAL A 37 -6.65 -12.08 -7.45
CA VAL A 37 -8.12 -12.08 -7.44
C VAL A 37 -8.66 -11.25 -8.59
N GLY A 38 -8.10 -10.07 -8.83
CA GLY A 38 -8.48 -9.23 -9.97
C GLY A 38 -8.30 -9.93 -11.31
N ALA A 39 -7.16 -10.60 -11.50
CA ALA A 39 -6.89 -11.37 -12.72
C ALA A 39 -7.87 -12.55 -12.89
N ILE A 40 -8.23 -13.25 -11.81
CA ILE A 40 -9.23 -14.33 -11.84
C ILE A 40 -10.62 -13.78 -12.20
N LEU A 41 -11.03 -12.64 -11.62
CA LEU A 41 -12.34 -12.02 -11.92
C LEU A 41 -12.43 -11.44 -13.35
N LEU A 42 -11.29 -11.12 -13.95
CA LEU A 42 -11.21 -10.67 -15.35
C LEU A 42 -11.08 -11.84 -16.34
N TYR A 43 -10.90 -13.06 -15.84
CA TYR A 43 -10.84 -14.25 -16.68
C TYR A 43 -12.24 -14.53 -17.28
N PRO A 44 -12.36 -15.08 -18.50
CA PRO A 44 -13.65 -15.24 -19.18
C PRO A 44 -14.65 -16.18 -18.49
N GLU A 45 -14.17 -17.07 -17.62
CA GLU A 45 -15.04 -18.03 -16.92
C GLU A 45 -15.73 -17.36 -15.72
N PRO A 46 -17.06 -17.51 -15.57
CA PRO A 46 -17.82 -16.86 -14.51
C PRO A 46 -17.47 -17.45 -13.13
N THR A 47 -17.22 -16.56 -12.17
CA THR A 47 -16.83 -16.87 -10.79
C THR A 47 -17.91 -16.55 -9.76
N PHE A 48 -18.78 -15.58 -10.03
CA PHE A 48 -19.92 -15.14 -9.22
C PHE A 48 -21.09 -16.11 -9.36
N VAL A 49 -20.81 -17.41 -9.18
CA VAL A 49 -21.75 -18.51 -9.36
C VAL A 49 -22.28 -19.02 -8.03
N GLY A 50 -23.60 -19.10 -7.90
CA GLY A 50 -24.27 -19.63 -6.71
C GLY A 50 -24.80 -18.56 -5.73
N PRO A 51 -25.56 -19.00 -4.72
CA PRO A 51 -26.33 -18.10 -3.84
C PRO A 51 -25.45 -17.20 -2.96
N GLN A 52 -24.22 -17.59 -2.65
CA GLN A 52 -23.30 -16.82 -1.82
C GLN A 52 -22.86 -15.49 -2.46
N TRP A 53 -22.91 -15.39 -3.79
CA TRP A 53 -22.53 -14.17 -4.52
C TRP A 53 -23.70 -13.23 -4.78
N ARG A 54 -24.93 -13.61 -4.40
CA ARG A 54 -26.17 -12.93 -4.80
C ARG A 54 -26.21 -11.43 -4.50
N VAL A 55 -25.57 -10.99 -3.42
CA VAL A 55 -25.55 -9.57 -3.02
C VAL A 55 -24.50 -8.82 -3.84
N ILE A 56 -23.29 -9.36 -3.94
CA ILE A 56 -22.19 -8.73 -4.66
C ILE A 56 -22.52 -8.62 -6.15
N ALA A 57 -23.01 -9.70 -6.76
CA ALA A 57 -23.37 -9.75 -8.18
C ALA A 57 -24.51 -8.79 -8.59
N ARG A 58 -25.31 -8.30 -7.63
CA ARG A 58 -26.33 -7.26 -7.87
C ARG A 58 -25.76 -5.85 -7.87
N LEU A 59 -24.63 -5.63 -7.21
CA LEU A 59 -24.03 -4.31 -7.03
C LEU A 59 -22.91 -4.04 -8.02
N VAL A 60 -22.18 -5.09 -8.42
CA VAL A 60 -20.99 -4.97 -9.26
C VAL A 60 -20.86 -6.17 -10.17
N THR A 61 -20.44 -5.92 -11.41
CA THR A 61 -20.06 -6.98 -12.35
C THR A 61 -18.68 -7.54 -12.01
N GLU A 62 -18.38 -8.76 -12.44
CA GLU A 62 -17.05 -9.36 -12.26
C GLU A 62 -15.94 -8.52 -12.89
N GLY A 63 -16.20 -7.99 -14.10
CA GLY A 63 -15.26 -7.11 -14.78
C GLY A 63 -14.94 -5.85 -13.97
N GLN A 64 -15.94 -5.23 -13.34
CA GLN A 64 -15.74 -4.06 -12.48
C GLN A 64 -14.99 -4.44 -11.19
N ALA A 65 -15.42 -5.49 -10.50
CA ALA A 65 -14.77 -5.96 -9.27
C ALA A 65 -13.30 -6.35 -9.53
N GLY A 66 -13.04 -7.05 -10.64
CA GLY A 66 -11.72 -7.44 -11.09
C GLY A 66 -10.83 -6.26 -11.43
N SER A 67 -11.36 -5.28 -12.18
CA SER A 67 -10.65 -4.04 -12.52
C SER A 67 -10.30 -3.22 -11.28
N ILE A 68 -11.20 -3.10 -10.32
CA ILE A 68 -10.93 -2.41 -9.05
C ILE A 68 -9.84 -3.16 -8.28
N SER A 69 -9.97 -4.47 -8.13
CA SER A 69 -9.02 -5.29 -7.37
C SER A 69 -7.60 -5.21 -7.94
N ILE A 70 -7.45 -5.40 -9.25
CA ILE A 70 -6.13 -5.37 -9.89
C ILE A 70 -5.52 -3.98 -9.86
N THR A 71 -6.33 -2.92 -10.04
CA THR A 71 -5.83 -1.53 -10.02
C THR A 71 -5.33 -1.16 -8.63
N VAL A 72 -6.10 -1.45 -7.58
CA VAL A 72 -5.71 -1.17 -6.19
C VAL A 72 -4.48 -1.99 -5.80
N GLY A 73 -4.47 -3.29 -6.08
CA GLY A 73 -3.33 -4.16 -5.80
C GLY A 73 -2.05 -3.72 -6.52
N ALA A 74 -2.14 -3.42 -7.82
CA ALA A 74 -1.00 -2.94 -8.60
C ALA A 74 -0.49 -1.57 -8.11
N ALA A 75 -1.40 -0.66 -7.76
CA ALA A 75 -1.02 0.64 -7.19
C ALA A 75 -0.28 0.48 -5.85
N GLN A 76 -0.71 -0.46 -5.00
CA GLN A 76 -0.07 -0.75 -3.72
C GLN A 76 1.32 -1.39 -3.91
N ILE A 77 1.47 -2.34 -4.86
CA ILE A 77 2.78 -2.89 -5.24
C ILE A 77 3.71 -1.77 -5.76
N ALA A 78 3.21 -0.91 -6.64
CA ALA A 78 3.98 0.22 -7.16
C ALA A 78 4.43 1.15 -6.02
N ALA A 79 3.53 1.45 -5.07
CA ALA A 79 3.85 2.24 -3.88
C ALA A 79 4.95 1.56 -3.04
N LEU A 80 4.86 0.24 -2.82
CA LEU A 80 5.88 -0.53 -2.09
C LEU A 80 7.24 -0.50 -2.80
N ILE A 81 7.27 -0.67 -4.12
CA ILE A 81 8.51 -0.63 -4.91
C ILE A 81 9.15 0.76 -4.88
N ILE A 82 8.36 1.82 -5.06
CA ILE A 82 8.83 3.21 -5.02
C ILE A 82 9.41 3.53 -3.63
N ASN A 83 8.70 3.11 -2.57
CA ASN A 83 9.16 3.25 -1.18
C ASN A 83 10.49 2.51 -0.95
N GLY A 84 10.59 1.25 -1.37
CA GLY A 84 11.78 0.43 -1.21
C GLY A 84 13.00 0.97 -1.97
N ARG A 85 12.84 1.36 -3.25
CA ARG A 85 13.95 1.82 -4.11
C ARG A 85 14.47 3.20 -3.75
N ARG A 86 13.61 4.12 -3.29
CA ARG A 86 14.03 5.48 -2.98
C ARG A 86 14.62 5.62 -1.58
N GLY A 87 14.53 4.59 -0.72
CA GLY A 87 14.81 4.73 0.71
C GLY A 87 13.98 5.83 1.37
N ARG A 88 12.85 6.19 0.73
CA ARG A 88 11.94 7.27 1.13
C ARG A 88 10.66 6.61 1.60
N GLU A 89 10.23 6.92 2.82
CA GLU A 89 8.94 6.50 3.33
C GLU A 89 7.86 7.48 2.84
N THR A 90 7.46 7.35 1.58
CA THR A 90 6.20 7.94 1.08
C THR A 90 5.02 7.20 1.72
N SER A 91 4.82 7.44 3.02
CA SER A 91 3.85 6.71 3.84
C SER A 91 2.40 7.03 3.48
N LEU A 92 2.12 8.23 2.96
CA LEU A 92 0.77 8.64 2.56
C LEU A 92 0.20 7.75 1.43
N ILE A 93 0.96 7.52 0.35
CA ILE A 93 0.52 6.70 -0.78
C ILE A 93 0.25 5.26 -0.32
N ARG A 94 1.09 4.76 0.60
CA ARG A 94 0.96 3.44 1.18
C ARG A 94 -0.27 3.32 2.08
N THR A 95 -0.52 4.31 2.95
CA THR A 95 -1.73 4.39 3.77
C THR A 95 -2.98 4.41 2.90
N LEU A 96 -3.00 5.25 1.85
CA LEU A 96 -4.13 5.31 0.91
C LEU A 96 -4.34 3.98 0.18
N GLY A 97 -3.25 3.32 -0.25
CA GLY A 97 -3.32 1.99 -0.87
C GLY A 97 -3.93 0.95 0.07
N CYS A 98 -3.45 0.89 1.32
CA CYS A 98 -3.96 -0.06 2.31
C CYS A 98 -5.43 0.23 2.69
N ILE A 99 -5.82 1.51 2.78
CA ILE A 99 -7.23 1.90 3.01
C ILE A 99 -8.11 1.46 1.84
N GLY A 100 -7.65 1.63 0.60
CA GLY A 100 -8.36 1.14 -0.58
C GLY A 100 -8.55 -0.37 -0.56
N GLY A 101 -7.48 -1.12 -0.25
CA GLY A 101 -7.54 -2.58 -0.06
C GLY A 101 -8.49 -2.98 1.06
N PHE A 102 -8.47 -2.28 2.19
CA PHE A 102 -9.37 -2.51 3.33
C PHE A 102 -10.83 -2.40 2.89
N PHE A 103 -11.22 -1.31 2.24
CA PHE A 103 -12.62 -1.13 1.81
C PHE A 103 -13.05 -2.15 0.77
N PHE A 104 -12.16 -2.53 -0.14
CA PHE A 104 -12.44 -3.58 -1.12
C PHE A 104 -12.75 -4.91 -0.42
N TRP A 105 -11.87 -5.38 0.47
CA TRP A 105 -12.07 -6.64 1.17
C TRP A 105 -13.25 -6.60 2.15
N LEU A 106 -13.46 -5.47 2.82
CA LEU A 106 -14.60 -5.28 3.71
C LEU A 106 -15.93 -5.34 2.95
N ALA A 107 -16.01 -4.72 1.77
CA ALA A 107 -17.20 -4.78 0.93
C ALA A 107 -17.52 -6.23 0.51
N CYS A 108 -16.49 -7.02 0.14
CA CYS A 108 -16.65 -8.44 -0.13
C CYS A 108 -17.16 -9.20 1.11
N ALA A 109 -16.55 -9.00 2.29
CA ALA A 109 -16.98 -9.65 3.53
C ALA A 109 -18.44 -9.32 3.87
N ILE A 110 -18.84 -8.04 3.80
CA ILE A 110 -20.22 -7.60 4.02
C ILE A 110 -21.17 -8.25 2.99
N GLY A 111 -20.78 -8.29 1.71
CA GLY A 111 -21.57 -8.93 0.66
C GLY A 111 -21.86 -10.40 0.97
N PHE A 112 -20.86 -11.15 1.42
CA PHE A 112 -21.04 -12.55 1.85
C PHE A 112 -21.87 -12.68 3.13
N ALA A 113 -21.71 -11.77 4.09
CA ALA A 113 -22.51 -11.78 5.33
C ALA A 113 -24.01 -11.55 5.02
N LEU A 114 -24.32 -10.60 4.15
CA LEU A 114 -25.70 -10.31 3.72
C LEU A 114 -26.28 -11.39 2.79
N ALA A 115 -25.42 -12.21 2.18
CA ALA A 115 -25.82 -13.35 1.37
C ALA A 115 -26.17 -14.60 2.20
N LEU A 116 -26.08 -14.56 3.53
CA LEU A 116 -26.46 -15.68 4.39
C LEU A 116 -27.97 -15.97 4.33
N PRO A 117 -28.38 -17.25 4.40
CA PRO A 117 -27.61 -18.46 4.08
C PRO A 117 -27.38 -18.63 2.55
N PRO A 118 -26.36 -19.41 2.11
CA PRO A 118 -25.52 -20.33 2.91
C PRO A 118 -24.24 -19.70 3.48
N LEU A 119 -23.71 -20.29 4.57
CA LEU A 119 -22.40 -19.93 5.12
C LEU A 119 -21.29 -20.40 4.18
N ASN A 120 -20.33 -19.52 3.88
CA ASN A 120 -19.25 -19.78 2.94
C ASN A 120 -17.92 -19.25 3.50
N LEU A 121 -16.82 -19.96 3.21
CA LEU A 121 -15.46 -19.60 3.66
C LEU A 121 -15.03 -18.20 3.21
N GLY A 122 -15.56 -17.69 2.09
CA GLY A 122 -15.32 -16.33 1.59
C GLY A 122 -15.58 -15.26 2.64
N LEU A 123 -16.61 -15.40 3.48
CA LEU A 123 -16.88 -14.48 4.57
C LEU A 123 -15.68 -14.36 5.53
N GLY A 124 -15.12 -15.50 5.95
CA GLY A 124 -13.96 -15.53 6.84
C GLY A 124 -12.70 -15.00 6.16
N LEU A 125 -12.42 -15.44 4.93
CA LEU A 125 -11.21 -15.03 4.19
C LEU A 125 -11.20 -13.53 3.92
N PHE A 126 -12.28 -12.97 3.38
CA PHE A 126 -12.35 -11.54 3.09
C PHE A 126 -12.33 -10.68 4.37
N SER A 127 -12.87 -11.18 5.49
CA SER A 127 -12.74 -10.51 6.78
C SER A 127 -11.29 -10.44 7.26
N ILE A 128 -10.54 -11.54 7.12
CA ILE A 128 -9.11 -11.58 7.48
C ILE A 128 -8.30 -10.61 6.61
N TYR A 129 -8.55 -10.59 5.30
CA TYR A 129 -7.88 -9.64 4.41
C TYR A 129 -8.19 -8.18 4.75
N ALA A 130 -9.46 -7.87 5.07
CA ALA A 130 -9.84 -6.53 5.52
C ALA A 130 -9.09 -6.13 6.80
N ILE A 131 -9.08 -6.98 7.82
CA ILE A 131 -8.38 -6.69 9.08
C ILE A 131 -6.86 -6.53 8.84
N SER A 132 -6.28 -7.37 7.97
CA SER A 132 -4.86 -7.30 7.59
C SER A 132 -4.51 -5.96 6.91
N GLU A 133 -5.36 -5.48 6.00
CA GLU A 133 -5.20 -4.17 5.37
C GLU A 133 -5.41 -3.01 6.35
N LEU A 134 -6.39 -3.10 7.24
CA LEU A 134 -6.62 -2.11 8.29
C LEU A 134 -5.40 -1.97 9.20
N HIS A 135 -4.86 -3.10 9.66
CA HIS A 135 -3.63 -3.12 10.47
C HIS A 135 -2.43 -2.53 9.70
N SER A 136 -2.29 -2.87 8.42
CA SER A 136 -1.24 -2.33 7.56
C SER A 136 -1.37 -0.81 7.34
N SER A 137 -2.59 -0.32 7.16
CA SER A 137 -2.88 1.11 7.04
C SER A 137 -2.55 1.89 8.31
N GLY A 138 -2.91 1.34 9.48
CA GLY A 138 -2.64 1.96 10.78
C GLY A 138 -1.13 2.08 11.02
N ARG A 139 -0.38 1.02 10.70
CA ARG A 139 1.08 1.06 10.75
C ARG A 139 1.68 2.07 9.78
N ALA A 140 1.19 2.12 8.54
CA ALA A 140 1.66 3.13 7.59
C ALA A 140 1.34 4.56 8.07
N ALA A 141 0.18 4.77 8.70
CA ALA A 141 -0.16 6.05 9.29
C ALA A 141 0.75 6.40 10.50
N SER A 142 1.11 5.42 11.34
CA SER A 142 2.07 5.63 12.44
C SER A 142 3.46 6.01 11.92
N ASP A 143 3.94 5.35 10.86
CA ASP A 143 5.21 5.71 10.21
C ASP A 143 5.14 7.17 9.70
N MET A 144 3.99 7.58 9.16
CA MET A 144 3.76 8.96 8.73
C MET A 144 3.82 9.96 9.89
N ALA A 145 3.12 9.67 10.99
CA ALA A 145 3.10 10.52 12.17
C ALA A 145 4.48 10.66 12.81
N ALA A 146 5.30 9.60 12.79
CA ALA A 146 6.67 9.64 13.25
C ALA A 146 7.53 10.59 12.39
N GLU A 147 7.40 10.54 11.05
CA GLU A 147 8.12 11.46 10.17
C GLU A 147 7.80 12.94 10.43
N ASP A 148 6.52 13.24 10.70
CA ASP A 148 6.04 14.58 11.00
C ASP A 148 6.51 15.04 12.40
N THR A 149 6.42 14.17 13.40
CA THR A 149 6.86 14.43 14.79
C THR A 149 8.36 14.72 14.88
N PHE A 150 9.20 13.95 14.16
CA PHE A 150 10.65 14.19 14.15
C PHE A 150 11.08 15.33 13.21
N GLY A 151 10.13 16.04 12.58
CA GLY A 151 10.41 17.15 11.68
C GLY A 151 11.23 16.76 10.45
N LEU A 152 11.31 15.47 10.13
CA LEU A 152 12.11 14.95 9.01
C LEU A 152 11.59 15.47 7.68
N ARG A 153 10.27 15.71 7.56
CA ARG A 153 9.70 16.35 6.37
C ARG A 153 10.12 17.81 6.22
N LYS A 154 10.11 18.57 7.33
CA LYS A 154 10.50 19.98 7.34
C LYS A 154 11.98 20.15 6.96
N ARG A 155 12.87 19.33 7.54
CA ARG A 155 14.30 19.31 7.20
C ARG A 155 14.56 18.92 5.74
N ARG A 156 13.78 17.97 5.20
CA ARG A 156 13.89 17.54 3.79
C ARG A 156 13.42 18.62 2.81
N ARG A 157 12.33 19.35 3.11
CA ARG A 157 11.88 20.48 2.28
C ARG A 157 12.96 21.56 2.20
N ALA A 158 13.53 21.94 3.34
CA ALA A 158 14.61 22.92 3.39
C ALA A 158 15.84 22.48 2.58
N ALA A 159 16.27 21.22 2.69
CA ALA A 159 17.41 20.70 1.92
C ALA A 159 17.13 20.66 0.40
N ALA A 160 15.90 20.32 -0.01
CA ALA A 160 15.50 20.32 -1.42
C ALA A 160 15.41 21.74 -2.00
N GLU A 161 14.94 22.71 -1.21
CA GLU A 161 14.93 24.13 -1.55
C GLU A 161 16.36 24.65 -1.71
N GLU A 162 17.26 24.32 -0.80
CA GLU A 162 18.69 24.69 -0.88
C GLU A 162 19.37 24.10 -2.11
N GLU A 163 19.11 22.83 -2.44
CA GLU A 163 19.65 22.20 -3.65
C GLU A 163 19.07 22.82 -4.93
N ALA A 164 17.78 23.12 -4.95
CA ALA A 164 17.13 23.81 -6.06
C ALA A 164 17.68 25.22 -6.25
N GLU A 165 17.97 25.93 -5.16
CA GLU A 165 18.59 27.26 -5.19
C GLU A 165 20.03 27.19 -5.69
N LYS A 166 20.84 26.23 -5.23
CA LYS A 166 22.19 25.98 -5.77
C LYS A 166 22.15 25.71 -7.28
N ARG A 167 21.20 24.89 -7.74
CA ARG A 167 21.00 24.62 -9.18
C ARG A 167 20.56 25.86 -9.96
N ARG A 168 19.74 26.75 -9.39
CA ARG A 168 19.34 28.03 -10.01
C ARG A 168 20.53 28.98 -10.14
N ARG A 169 21.34 29.12 -9.07
CA ARG A 169 22.56 29.94 -9.09
C ARG A 169 23.59 29.42 -10.10
N ALA A 170 23.78 28.11 -10.19
CA ALA A 170 24.68 27.48 -11.16
C ALA A 170 24.23 27.65 -12.63
N ARG A 171 22.95 27.95 -12.88
CA ARG A 171 22.39 28.21 -14.22
C ARG A 171 22.33 29.71 -14.58
N GLY A 172 22.87 30.60 -13.75
CA GLY A 172 22.94 32.04 -14.04
C GLY A 172 21.61 32.78 -14.04
N GLY A 173 20.56 32.23 -13.40
CA GLY A 173 19.26 32.91 -13.31
C GLY A 173 19.32 34.19 -12.45
N PRO A 174 18.67 35.29 -12.85
CA PRO A 174 18.81 36.58 -12.17
C PRO A 174 18.25 36.52 -10.75
N VAL A 175 19.04 37.04 -9.80
CA VAL A 175 18.60 37.27 -8.42
C VAL A 175 17.69 38.50 -8.44
N GLY A 176 16.39 38.27 -8.58
CA GLY A 176 15.39 39.31 -8.41
C GLY A 176 15.37 39.78 -6.96
N ASN A 177 16.01 40.91 -6.68
CA ASN A 177 15.82 41.67 -5.46
C ASN A 177 14.34 42.07 -5.37
N VAL A 178 13.59 41.45 -4.46
CA VAL A 178 12.32 42.00 -3.99
C VAL A 178 12.67 43.08 -2.97
N ARG A 179 12.48 44.34 -3.36
CA ARG A 179 12.39 45.48 -2.44
C ARG A 179 11.05 45.45 -1.72
#